data_AF-A0A9X1Q3V0-F1
#
_entry.id   AF-A0A9X1Q3V0-F1
#
_cell.length_a   1.000
_cell.length_b   1.000
_cell.length_c   1.000
_cell.angle_alpha   90.00
_cell.angle_beta   90.00
_cell.angle_gamma   90.00
#
_symmetry.space_group_name_H-M   'P 1'
#
loop_
_entity.id
_entity.type
_entity.pdbx_description
1 polymer ?
#
loop_
_entity_poly.entity_id
_entity_poly.type
_entity_poly.pdbx_seq_one_letter_code
_entity_poly.pdbx_strand_id
1 'polypeptide(L)'
;MAIRSRLLAPALALLLAIPLLAVAHQARPAPYGDHLTVPRTAPARVPHATPRLRTHGTALQAHDPRTGALRWRYAREGRRPLTSLHARGDVITLWDDGLVTATDGRTVRWHRALPAPGDWLPAHGGTGVLRPLGHGMLAVVTPRRVAAYRVADGDLRWVLPARDGCAFRPERAVHHSKTLVVAQPCPQAAWTAQLVALDDLGRIVPGRVRPRLEHPNPEKVLAQPR
;
A
#
# COMPACT_ATOMS: atom_id res chain seq x y z
N MET A 1 -37.05 5.62 -57.57
CA MET A 1 -36.04 6.40 -56.81
C MET A 1 -36.22 6.07 -55.32
N ALA A 2 -35.56 5.01 -54.84
CA ALA A 2 -35.70 4.53 -53.46
C ALA A 2 -34.31 4.24 -52.90
N ILE A 3 -33.73 5.21 -52.21
CA ILE A 3 -32.53 5.01 -51.40
C ILE A 3 -32.84 5.61 -50.03
N ARG A 4 -32.36 4.93 -48.99
CA ARG A 4 -32.16 5.41 -47.61
C ARG A 4 -33.26 5.08 -46.59
N SER A 5 -33.44 3.79 -46.32
CA SER A 5 -34.01 3.34 -45.03
C SER A 5 -33.23 2.22 -44.35
N ARG A 6 -32.19 1.66 -44.99
CA ARG A 6 -31.44 0.51 -44.45
C ARG A 6 -30.28 0.85 -43.52
N LEU A 7 -29.95 2.14 -43.33
CA LEU A 7 -28.82 2.58 -42.48
C LEU A 7 -29.25 3.17 -41.13
N LEU A 8 -30.54 3.43 -40.91
CA LEU A 8 -31.05 4.02 -39.66
C LEU A 8 -31.02 3.02 -38.49
N ALA A 9 -31.36 1.76 -38.74
CA ALA A 9 -31.37 0.71 -37.72
C ALA A 9 -29.98 0.40 -37.12
N PRO A 10 -28.90 0.20 -37.91
CA PRO A 10 -27.58 -0.08 -37.33
C PRO A 10 -26.99 1.16 -36.62
N ALA A 11 -27.27 2.37 -37.12
CA ALA A 11 -26.80 3.60 -36.47
C ALA A 11 -27.46 3.82 -35.09
N LEU A 12 -28.77 3.54 -34.98
CA LEU A 12 -29.49 3.65 -33.70
C LEU A 12 -29.06 2.57 -32.69
N ALA A 13 -28.78 1.34 -33.17
CA ALA A 13 -28.26 0.27 -32.32
C ALA A 13 -26.85 0.60 -31.77
N LEU A 14 -25.99 1.20 -32.58
CA LEU A 14 -24.66 1.65 -32.14
C LEU A 14 -24.76 2.79 -31.11
N LEU A 15 -25.66 3.75 -31.33
CA LEU A 15 -25.91 4.87 -30.42
C LEU A 15 -26.49 4.42 -29.06
N LEU A 16 -27.25 3.32 -29.01
CA LEU A 16 -27.75 2.73 -27.76
C LEU A 16 -26.71 1.82 -27.07
N ALA A 17 -25.82 1.18 -27.83
CA ALA A 17 -24.78 0.32 -27.29
C ALA A 17 -23.70 1.11 -26.53
N ILE A 18 -23.36 2.33 -26.97
CA ILE A 18 -22.35 3.19 -26.33
C ILE A 18 -22.71 3.57 -24.87
N PRO A 19 -23.92 4.07 -24.55
CA PRO A 19 -24.29 4.36 -23.16
C PRO A 19 -24.42 3.10 -22.32
N LEU A 20 -24.90 1.98 -22.88
CA LEU A 20 -24.97 0.70 -22.18
C LEU A 20 -23.59 0.16 -21.80
N LEU A 21 -22.61 0.27 -22.70
CA LEU A 21 -21.22 -0.10 -22.43
C LEU A 21 -20.56 0.84 -21.41
N ALA A 22 -20.89 2.14 -21.43
CA ALA A 22 -20.42 3.09 -20.43
C ALA A 22 -20.97 2.78 -19.03
N VAL A 23 -22.26 2.45 -18.92
CA VAL A 23 -22.89 2.02 -17.66
C VAL A 23 -22.29 0.70 -17.18
N ALA A 24 -22.04 -0.26 -18.08
CA ALA A 24 -21.40 -1.53 -17.73
C ALA A 24 -19.93 -1.36 -17.30
N HIS A 25 -19.19 -0.39 -17.85
CA HIS A 25 -17.84 -0.07 -17.40
C HIS A 25 -17.81 0.57 -16.01
N GLN A 26 -18.82 1.38 -15.69
CA GLN A 26 -19.00 1.95 -14.34
C GLN A 26 -19.50 0.91 -13.32
N ALA A 27 -20.16 -0.15 -13.78
CA ALA A 27 -20.65 -1.24 -12.94
C ALA A 27 -19.63 -2.35 -12.70
N ARG A 28 -18.39 -2.25 -13.23
CA ARG A 28 -17.35 -3.25 -12.95
C ARG A 28 -17.07 -3.26 -11.44
N PRO A 29 -17.19 -4.43 -10.77
CA PRO A 29 -16.79 -4.55 -9.37
C PRO A 29 -15.35 -4.09 -9.23
N ALA A 30 -15.04 -3.39 -8.13
CA ALA A 30 -13.66 -3.08 -7.80
C ALA A 30 -12.85 -4.39 -7.82
N PRO A 31 -11.67 -4.44 -8.46
CA PRO A 31 -10.98 -5.69 -8.78
C PRO A 31 -10.64 -6.54 -7.55
N TYR A 32 -10.60 -5.93 -6.35
CA TYR A 32 -10.33 -6.60 -5.08
C TYR A 32 -11.48 -6.51 -4.06
N GLY A 33 -12.70 -6.22 -4.53
CA GLY A 33 -13.90 -6.09 -3.69
C GLY A 33 -13.87 -4.88 -2.76
N ASP A 34 -13.19 -3.81 -3.16
CA ASP A 34 -13.03 -2.60 -2.34
C ASP A 34 -14.34 -1.80 -2.23
N HIS A 35 -14.72 -1.50 -0.99
CA HIS A 35 -15.85 -0.65 -0.66
C HIS A 35 -15.38 0.49 0.23
N LEU A 36 -15.10 1.63 -0.39
CA LEU A 36 -14.69 2.86 0.29
C LEU A 36 -15.83 3.87 0.28
N THR A 37 -16.33 4.22 1.45
CA THR A 37 -17.46 5.14 1.60
C THR A 37 -17.08 6.34 2.47
N VAL A 38 -17.51 7.52 2.02
CA VAL A 38 -17.38 8.78 2.75
C VAL A 38 -18.80 9.21 3.14
N PRO A 39 -19.14 9.28 4.44
CA PRO A 39 -20.45 9.78 4.86
C PRO A 39 -20.70 11.19 4.34
N ARG A 40 -21.95 11.51 3.98
CA ARG A 40 -22.33 12.88 3.57
C ARG A 40 -22.09 13.92 4.68
N THR A 41 -22.18 13.48 5.93
CA THR A 41 -21.94 14.28 7.14
C THR A 41 -20.47 14.29 7.57
N ALA A 42 -19.57 13.69 6.79
CA ALA A 42 -18.16 13.68 7.12
C ALA A 42 -17.63 15.13 7.24
N PRO A 43 -16.86 15.45 8.29
CA PRO A 43 -16.31 16.78 8.45
C PRO A 43 -15.37 17.13 7.28
N ALA A 44 -15.29 18.42 6.96
CA ALA A 44 -14.37 18.91 5.93
C ALA A 44 -12.93 18.44 6.24
N ARG A 45 -12.20 18.06 5.18
CA ARG A 45 -10.81 17.60 5.33
C ARG A 45 -9.98 18.76 5.84
N VAL A 46 -9.48 18.64 7.06
CA VAL A 46 -8.43 19.53 7.57
C VAL A 46 -7.10 19.04 6.99
N PRO A 47 -6.35 19.88 6.23
CA PRO A 47 -5.02 19.54 5.76
C PRO A 47 -4.13 19.13 6.94
N HIS A 48 -3.29 18.10 6.74
CA HIS A 48 -2.35 17.59 7.74
C HIS A 48 -2.94 16.97 9.03
N ALA A 49 -4.27 16.93 9.20
CA ALA A 49 -4.87 16.24 10.32
C ALA A 49 -4.93 14.72 10.06
N THR A 50 -4.10 13.97 10.77
CA THR A 50 -4.11 12.50 10.75
C THR A 50 -5.36 11.97 11.46
N PRO A 51 -6.27 11.25 10.77
CA PRO A 51 -7.47 10.74 11.41
C PRO A 51 -7.13 9.57 12.34
N ARG A 52 -7.99 9.32 13.34
CA ARG A 52 -7.84 8.15 14.21
C ARG A 52 -8.43 6.91 13.52
N LEU A 53 -7.62 5.87 13.35
CA LEU A 53 -8.05 4.61 12.76
C LEU A 53 -8.68 3.69 13.81
N ARG A 54 -9.74 2.99 13.42
CA ARG A 54 -10.41 1.96 14.20
C ARG A 54 -10.85 0.81 13.30
N THR A 55 -10.62 -0.42 13.73
CA THR A 55 -11.22 -1.59 13.10
C THR A 55 -12.59 -1.85 13.72
N HIS A 56 -13.62 -2.03 12.89
CA HIS A 56 -14.96 -2.38 13.32
C HIS A 56 -15.50 -3.51 12.43
N GLY A 57 -15.50 -4.74 12.95
CA GLY A 57 -15.80 -5.93 12.17
C GLY A 57 -14.81 -6.11 11.01
N THR A 58 -15.33 -6.18 9.80
CA THR A 58 -14.56 -6.36 8.54
C THR A 58 -14.10 -5.03 7.92
N ALA A 59 -14.34 -3.90 8.58
CA ALA A 59 -14.06 -2.59 8.03
C ALA A 59 -13.03 -1.81 8.86
N LEU A 60 -12.19 -1.06 8.16
CA LEU A 60 -11.37 0.00 8.71
C LEU A 60 -12.15 1.32 8.66
N GLN A 61 -12.20 2.04 9.77
CA GLN A 61 -12.85 3.32 9.89
C GLN A 61 -11.83 4.38 10.28
N ALA A 62 -11.96 5.56 9.68
CA ALA A 62 -11.19 6.73 10.08
C ALA A 62 -12.12 7.75 10.70
N HIS A 63 -11.75 8.21 11.88
CA HIS A 63 -12.50 9.17 12.66
C HIS A 63 -11.73 10.47 12.80
N ASP A 64 -12.46 11.57 12.90
CA ASP A 64 -11.91 12.83 13.37
C ASP A 64 -11.37 12.65 14.80
N PRO A 65 -10.10 12.97 15.08
CA PRO A 65 -9.53 12.74 16.40
C PRO A 65 -10.10 13.67 17.47
N ARG A 66 -10.67 14.82 17.09
CA ARG A 66 -11.21 15.83 18.01
C ARG A 66 -12.69 15.56 18.31
N THR A 67 -13.49 15.28 17.28
CA THR A 67 -14.95 15.11 17.44
C THR A 67 -15.39 13.65 17.49
N GLY A 68 -14.53 12.70 17.08
CA GLY A 68 -14.90 11.30 16.93
C GLY A 68 -15.77 11.00 15.70
N ALA A 69 -16.15 12.01 14.92
CA ALA A 69 -17.02 11.85 13.75
C ALA A 69 -16.37 10.95 12.69
N LEU A 70 -17.16 10.05 12.10
CA LEU A 70 -16.70 9.18 11.01
C LEU A 70 -16.36 10.03 9.78
N ARG A 71 -15.12 9.90 9.29
CA ARG A 71 -14.65 10.56 8.06
C ARG A 71 -14.83 9.66 6.85
N TRP A 72 -14.49 8.39 6.97
CA TRP A 72 -14.66 7.39 5.93
C TRP A 72 -14.59 5.98 6.51
N ARG A 73 -15.13 5.02 5.75
CA ARG A 73 -15.09 3.59 6.03
C ARG A 73 -14.56 2.85 4.81
N TYR A 74 -13.65 1.92 5.03
CA TYR A 74 -13.08 1.05 4.01
C TYR A 74 -13.30 -0.41 4.40
N ALA A 75 -14.00 -1.16 3.55
CA ALA A 75 -14.17 -2.60 3.67
C ALA A 75 -13.70 -3.30 2.40
N ARG A 76 -13.36 -4.58 2.50
CA ARG A 76 -13.16 -5.47 1.36
C ARG A 76 -14.07 -6.69 1.49
N GLU A 77 -14.68 -7.10 0.39
CA GLU A 77 -15.62 -8.23 0.36
C GLU A 77 -14.97 -9.51 0.93
N GLY A 78 -15.61 -10.11 1.95
CA GLY A 78 -15.14 -11.34 2.58
C GLY A 78 -13.81 -11.24 3.32
N ARG A 79 -13.21 -10.04 3.45
CA ARG A 79 -11.89 -9.83 4.07
C ARG A 79 -11.99 -8.96 5.31
N ARG A 80 -11.01 -9.10 6.21
CA ARG A 80 -10.87 -8.24 7.39
C ARG A 80 -9.49 -7.59 7.44
N PRO A 81 -9.40 -6.34 7.92
CA PRO A 81 -8.12 -5.71 8.14
C PRO A 81 -7.42 -6.34 9.36
N LEU A 82 -6.14 -6.67 9.22
CA LEU A 82 -5.30 -7.18 10.32
C LEU A 82 -4.57 -6.04 11.03
N THR A 83 -3.94 -5.15 10.26
CA THR A 83 -3.23 -3.99 10.80
C THR A 83 -3.26 -2.83 9.81
N SER A 84 -3.10 -1.60 10.32
CA SER A 84 -3.04 -0.40 9.50
C SER A 84 -2.11 0.66 10.09
N LEU A 85 -1.57 1.51 9.22
CA LEU A 85 -0.72 2.64 9.63
C LEU A 85 -0.90 3.83 8.69
N HIS A 86 -0.56 5.02 9.18
CA HIS A 86 -0.47 6.21 8.35
C HIS A 86 0.90 6.32 7.67
N ALA A 87 0.92 6.62 6.38
CA ALA A 87 2.14 6.94 5.66
C ALA A 87 1.87 7.97 4.57
N ARG A 88 2.54 9.13 4.64
CA ARG A 88 2.46 10.22 3.64
C ARG A 88 1.03 10.69 3.28
N GLY A 89 0.12 10.71 4.26
CA GLY A 89 -1.26 11.12 4.06
C GLY A 89 -2.19 10.01 3.56
N ASP A 90 -1.64 8.84 3.27
CA ASP A 90 -2.38 7.61 3.01
C ASP A 90 -2.49 6.78 4.29
N VAL A 91 -3.44 5.84 4.27
CA VAL A 91 -3.56 4.75 5.22
C VAL A 91 -3.22 3.46 4.50
N ILE A 92 -2.17 2.81 4.98
CA ILE A 92 -1.75 1.49 4.51
C ILE A 92 -2.44 0.45 5.37
N THR A 93 -3.12 -0.51 4.75
CA THR A 93 -3.85 -1.58 5.43
C THR A 93 -3.37 -2.93 4.94
N LEU A 94 -3.10 -3.84 5.88
CA LEU A 94 -2.87 -5.25 5.60
C LEU A 94 -4.14 -6.03 5.87
N TRP A 95 -4.61 -6.79 4.89
CA TRP A 95 -5.78 -7.64 4.96
C TRP A 95 -5.40 -9.09 5.28
N ASP A 96 -6.37 -9.87 5.74
CA ASP A 96 -6.20 -11.26 6.15
C ASP A 96 -5.81 -12.22 5.01
N ASP A 97 -6.14 -11.86 3.77
CA ASP A 97 -5.68 -12.54 2.56
C ASP A 97 -4.25 -12.17 2.13
N GLY A 98 -3.57 -11.33 2.91
CA GLY A 98 -2.25 -10.83 2.58
C GLY A 98 -2.25 -9.71 1.55
N LEU A 99 -3.40 -9.14 1.16
CA LEU A 99 -3.36 -7.93 0.34
C LEU A 99 -2.92 -6.74 1.21
N VAL A 100 -2.01 -5.91 0.69
CA VAL A 100 -1.65 -4.61 1.24
C VAL A 100 -2.24 -3.55 0.35
N THR A 101 -2.98 -2.60 0.93
CA THR A 101 -3.61 -1.52 0.17
C THR A 101 -3.26 -0.16 0.75
N ALA A 102 -3.21 0.85 -0.11
CA ALA A 102 -3.06 2.24 0.29
C ALA A 102 -4.32 3.03 -0.09
N THR A 103 -4.91 3.73 0.86
CA THR A 103 -6.07 4.61 0.62
C THR A 103 -5.83 6.00 1.16
N ASP A 104 -6.24 7.02 0.41
CA ASP A 104 -6.29 8.40 0.89
C ASP A 104 -7.62 8.74 1.60
N GLY A 105 -8.47 7.74 1.80
CA GLY A 105 -9.81 7.86 2.36
C GLY A 105 -10.91 8.18 1.33
N ARG A 106 -10.54 8.38 0.06
CA ARG A 106 -11.49 8.56 -1.06
C ARG A 106 -11.33 7.52 -2.14
N THR A 107 -10.09 7.12 -2.41
CA THR A 107 -9.75 6.09 -3.39
C THR A 107 -8.69 5.15 -2.84
N VAL A 108 -8.71 3.90 -3.30
CA VAL A 108 -7.58 2.99 -3.09
C VAL A 108 -6.57 3.22 -4.20
N ARG A 109 -5.38 3.71 -3.84
CA ARG A 109 -4.33 4.13 -4.77
C ARG A 109 -3.59 2.96 -5.40
N TRP A 110 -3.29 1.94 -4.59
CA TRP A 110 -2.59 0.75 -5.05
C TRP A 110 -2.85 -0.46 -4.14
N HIS A 111 -2.55 -1.63 -4.71
CA HIS A 111 -2.67 -2.94 -4.07
C HIS A 111 -1.37 -3.72 -4.28
N ARG A 112 -0.92 -4.48 -3.27
CA ARG A 112 0.20 -5.42 -3.37
C ARG A 112 -0.11 -6.69 -2.61
N ALA A 113 -0.05 -7.83 -3.29
CA ALA A 113 -0.27 -9.12 -2.65
C ALA A 113 0.99 -9.55 -1.90
N LEU A 114 0.80 -10.00 -0.67
CA LEU A 114 1.84 -10.73 0.03
C LEU A 114 1.99 -12.13 -0.59
N PRO A 115 3.23 -12.56 -0.75
CA PRO A 115 3.57 -13.88 -1.23
C PRO A 115 3.43 -14.88 -0.09
N ALA A 116 2.74 -15.99 -0.34
CA ALA A 116 2.52 -17.05 0.64
C ALA A 116 2.04 -16.51 2.03
N PRO A 117 0.93 -15.74 2.08
CA PRO A 117 0.43 -15.19 3.34
C PRO A 117 -0.03 -16.30 4.29
N GLY A 118 -0.48 -17.45 3.74
CA GLY A 118 -0.77 -18.68 4.47
C GLY A 118 -1.60 -18.51 5.75
N ASP A 119 -1.59 -19.53 6.60
CA ASP A 119 -2.31 -19.48 7.88
C ASP A 119 -1.55 -18.68 8.95
N TRP A 120 -0.24 -18.44 8.73
CA TRP A 120 0.57 -17.69 9.68
C TRP A 120 0.09 -16.26 9.84
N LEU A 121 -0.31 -15.59 8.75
CA LEU A 121 -0.62 -14.17 8.79
C LEU A 121 -1.87 -13.87 9.64
N PRO A 122 -3.03 -14.55 9.43
CA PRO A 122 -4.18 -14.40 10.31
C PRO A 122 -3.89 -14.77 11.76
N ALA A 123 -3.12 -15.83 12.01
CA ALA A 123 -2.75 -16.27 13.36
C ALA A 123 -1.91 -15.22 14.12
N HIS A 124 -1.09 -14.45 13.42
CA HIS A 124 -0.24 -13.39 14.01
C HIS A 124 -0.93 -12.00 14.07
N GLY A 125 -2.14 -11.87 13.50
CA GLY A 125 -2.86 -10.59 13.46
C GLY A 125 -2.14 -9.48 12.70
N GLY A 126 -1.17 -9.82 11.83
CA GLY A 126 -0.39 -8.83 11.06
C GLY A 126 0.58 -7.98 11.88
N THR A 127 0.81 -8.29 13.17
CA THR A 127 1.68 -7.51 14.05
C THR A 127 3.11 -7.43 13.50
N GLY A 128 3.64 -6.21 13.38
CA GLY A 128 5.01 -5.97 12.93
C GLY A 128 5.26 -6.23 11.44
N VAL A 129 4.24 -6.64 10.68
CA VAL A 129 4.36 -6.90 9.25
C VAL A 129 4.54 -5.61 8.46
N LEU A 130 3.79 -4.56 8.77
CA LEU A 130 3.93 -3.24 8.13
C LEU A 130 4.89 -2.35 8.93
N ARG A 131 5.99 -1.91 8.32
CA ARG A 131 7.02 -1.07 8.96
C ARG A 131 7.37 0.13 8.08
N PRO A 132 7.06 1.37 8.50
CA PRO A 132 7.52 2.55 7.78
C PRO A 132 9.04 2.60 7.73
N LEU A 133 9.59 3.04 6.61
CA LEU A 133 11.01 3.31 6.45
C LEU A 133 11.21 4.79 6.09
N GLY A 134 12.47 5.22 6.03
CA GLY A 134 12.82 6.55 5.54
C GLY A 134 12.31 6.81 4.12
N HIS A 135 12.27 8.08 3.72
CA HIS A 135 12.05 8.49 2.32
C HIS A 135 10.74 8.01 1.68
N GLY A 136 9.70 7.73 2.49
CA GLY A 136 8.40 7.29 1.97
C GLY A 136 8.39 5.84 1.52
N MET A 137 9.22 5.01 2.14
CA MET A 137 9.26 3.58 1.91
C MET A 137 8.46 2.86 3.00
N LEU A 138 7.91 1.70 2.65
CA LEU A 138 7.23 0.78 3.55
C LEU A 138 7.92 -0.58 3.41
N ALA A 139 8.51 -1.09 4.48
CA ALA A 139 8.87 -2.49 4.56
C ALA A 139 7.63 -3.32 4.92
N VAL A 140 7.46 -4.43 4.20
CA VAL A 140 6.57 -5.52 4.57
C VAL A 140 7.41 -6.73 4.96
N VAL A 141 7.39 -7.05 6.25
CA VAL A 141 8.19 -8.09 6.88
C VAL A 141 7.35 -9.35 7.01
N THR A 142 7.75 -10.42 6.33
CA THR A 142 7.15 -11.76 6.48
C THR A 142 8.23 -12.74 6.93
N PRO A 143 7.86 -13.92 7.46
CA PRO A 143 8.84 -14.92 7.88
C PRO A 143 9.86 -15.28 6.80
N ARG A 144 9.47 -15.26 5.53
CA ARG A 144 10.31 -15.69 4.40
C ARG A 144 11.09 -14.55 3.74
N ARG A 145 10.65 -13.30 3.86
CA ARG A 145 11.32 -12.14 3.24
C ARG A 145 10.86 -10.80 3.81
N VAL A 146 11.68 -9.79 3.59
CA VAL A 146 11.27 -8.38 3.70
C VAL A 146 11.21 -7.78 2.30
N ALA A 147 10.08 -7.20 1.93
CA ALA A 147 9.93 -6.46 0.68
C ALA A 147 9.69 -4.98 0.99
N ALA A 148 10.31 -4.07 0.24
CA ALA A 148 10.05 -2.64 0.42
C ALA A 148 9.34 -2.04 -0.79
N TYR A 149 8.28 -1.30 -0.49
CA TYR A 149 7.46 -0.62 -1.47
C TYR A 149 7.53 0.89 -1.25
N ARG A 150 7.53 1.65 -2.34
CA ARG A 150 7.35 3.10 -2.24
C ARG A 150 5.89 3.38 -1.92
N VAL A 151 5.64 4.20 -0.90
CA VAL A 151 4.28 4.50 -0.41
C VAL A 151 3.44 5.22 -1.46
N ALA A 152 4.06 6.05 -2.30
CA ALA A 152 3.34 6.90 -3.27
C ALA A 152 2.59 6.11 -4.36
N ASP A 153 3.15 4.99 -4.81
CA ASP A 153 2.70 4.23 -5.99
C ASP A 153 2.65 2.70 -5.73
N GLY A 154 3.14 2.25 -4.58
CA GLY A 154 3.26 0.84 -4.24
C GLY A 154 4.40 0.15 -4.97
N ASP A 155 5.28 0.85 -5.68
CA ASP A 155 6.34 0.21 -6.46
C ASP A 155 7.31 -0.56 -5.58
N LEU A 156 7.57 -1.82 -5.94
CA LEU A 156 8.59 -2.64 -5.31
C LEU A 156 9.97 -2.04 -5.58
N ARG A 157 10.75 -1.79 -4.53
CA ARG A 157 12.11 -1.24 -4.65
C ARG A 157 13.19 -2.26 -4.36
N TRP A 158 12.97 -3.13 -3.39
CA TRP A 158 13.89 -4.21 -3.08
C TRP A 158 13.19 -5.35 -2.32
N VAL A 159 13.82 -6.52 -2.38
CA VAL A 159 13.42 -7.71 -1.62
C VAL A 159 14.66 -8.28 -0.96
N LEU A 160 14.55 -8.59 0.33
CA LEU A 160 15.54 -9.33 1.10
C LEU A 160 14.95 -10.67 1.52
N PRO A 161 15.38 -11.81 0.93
CA PRO A 161 14.97 -13.12 1.40
C PRO A 161 15.53 -13.40 2.79
N ALA A 162 14.83 -14.22 3.57
CA ALA A 162 15.41 -14.83 4.76
C ALA A 162 16.58 -15.74 4.33
N ARG A 163 17.56 -15.90 5.22
CA ARG A 163 18.64 -16.87 5.04
C ARG A 163 18.08 -18.28 5.11
N ASP A 164 18.75 -19.22 4.45
CA ASP A 164 18.36 -20.62 4.44
C ASP A 164 18.25 -21.18 5.86
N GLY A 165 17.18 -21.93 6.12
CA GLY A 165 16.88 -22.48 7.45
C GLY A 165 16.47 -21.44 8.51
N CYS A 166 16.37 -20.15 8.15
CA CYS A 166 15.97 -19.09 9.06
C CYS A 166 14.62 -18.47 8.68
N ALA A 167 14.03 -17.73 9.62
CA ALA A 167 12.83 -16.94 9.37
C ALA A 167 12.90 -15.60 10.09
N PHE A 168 12.41 -14.54 9.44
CA PHE A 168 12.19 -13.27 10.13
C PHE A 168 11.08 -13.42 11.17
N ARG A 169 11.15 -12.61 12.22
CA ARG A 169 10.13 -12.47 13.27
C ARG A 169 9.56 -11.05 13.20
N PRO A 170 8.50 -10.80 12.39
CA PRO A 170 7.95 -9.46 12.20
C PRO A 170 7.58 -8.76 13.52
N GLU A 171 7.06 -9.53 14.48
CA GLU A 171 6.70 -9.08 15.82
C GLU A 171 7.90 -8.63 16.67
N ARG A 172 9.11 -9.07 16.31
CA ARG A 172 10.39 -8.71 16.94
C ARG A 172 11.18 -7.72 16.09
N ALA A 173 10.47 -6.75 15.51
CA ALA A 173 11.06 -5.64 14.78
C ALA A 173 10.99 -4.34 15.61
N VAL A 174 12.09 -3.60 15.66
CA VAL A 174 12.21 -2.33 16.40
C VAL A 174 12.80 -1.23 15.51
N HIS A 175 12.34 -0.01 15.70
CA HIS A 175 12.97 1.15 15.07
C HIS A 175 14.04 1.73 15.99
N HIS A 176 15.19 2.05 15.40
CA HIS A 176 16.21 2.87 16.02
C HIS A 176 16.62 3.96 15.03
N SER A 177 16.22 5.20 15.29
CA SER A 177 16.35 6.32 14.36
C SER A 177 15.74 6.00 12.98
N LYS A 178 16.52 6.02 11.90
CA LYS A 178 16.06 5.70 10.53
C LYS A 178 16.22 4.22 10.16
N THR A 179 16.68 3.40 11.10
CA THR A 179 16.97 1.98 10.90
C THR A 179 15.86 1.14 11.49
N LEU A 180 15.44 0.13 10.73
CA LEU A 180 14.61 -0.97 11.21
C LEU A 180 15.53 -2.15 11.55
N VAL A 181 15.49 -2.62 12.79
CA VAL A 181 16.18 -3.84 13.20
C VAL A 181 15.14 -4.94 13.35
N VAL A 182 15.32 -6.05 12.63
CA VAL A 182 14.41 -7.20 12.64
C VAL A 182 15.16 -8.43 13.11
N ALA A 183 14.57 -9.18 14.04
CA ALA A 183 15.10 -10.48 14.40
C ALA A 183 14.86 -11.50 13.28
N GLN A 184 15.91 -12.25 12.96
CA GLN A 184 15.90 -13.39 12.06
C GLN A 184 16.64 -14.55 12.73
N PRO A 185 16.00 -15.25 13.68
CA PRO A 185 16.60 -16.40 14.34
C PRO A 185 17.04 -17.45 13.33
N CYS A 186 18.27 -17.90 13.51
CA CYS A 186 18.93 -18.92 12.70
C CYS A 186 19.50 -19.98 13.65
N PRO A 187 19.30 -21.28 13.39
CA PRO A 187 19.94 -22.32 14.18
C PRO A 187 21.46 -22.10 14.22
N GLN A 188 22.08 -22.33 15.39
CA GLN A 188 23.54 -22.34 15.58
C GLN A 188 24.29 -21.02 15.28
N ALA A 189 23.58 -19.92 15.00
CA ALA A 189 24.20 -18.60 14.79
C ALA A 189 24.36 -17.83 16.11
N ALA A 190 25.45 -17.07 16.25
CA ALA A 190 25.58 -16.09 17.33
C ALA A 190 24.43 -15.08 17.31
N TRP A 191 23.98 -14.60 18.48
CA TRP A 191 22.78 -13.76 18.58
C TRP A 191 22.86 -12.47 17.74
N THR A 192 24.05 -11.86 17.61
CA THR A 192 24.26 -10.67 16.78
C THR A 192 24.05 -10.94 15.29
N ALA A 193 24.34 -12.16 14.83
CA ALA A 193 24.12 -12.60 13.46
C ALA A 193 22.65 -12.94 13.16
N GLN A 194 21.80 -12.96 14.19
CA GLN A 194 20.36 -13.15 14.10
C GLN A 194 19.58 -11.82 14.06
N LEU A 195 20.27 -10.68 13.97
CA LEU A 195 19.67 -9.37 13.79
C LEU A 195 19.98 -8.83 12.40
N VAL A 196 18.96 -8.28 11.74
CA VAL A 196 19.09 -7.67 10.42
C VAL A 196 18.69 -6.21 10.50
N ALA A 197 19.65 -5.32 10.22
CA ALA A 197 19.43 -3.90 10.10
C ALA A 197 19.05 -3.53 8.66
N LEU A 198 17.99 -2.75 8.52
CA LEU A 198 17.38 -2.35 7.26
C LEU A 198 17.12 -0.84 7.25
N ASP A 199 17.22 -0.22 6.07
CA ASP A 199 16.72 1.12 5.83
C ASP A 199 16.01 1.20 4.47
N ASP A 200 15.73 2.42 4.01
CA ASP A 200 15.07 2.70 2.74
C ASP A 200 15.78 2.12 1.51
N LEU A 201 17.08 1.79 1.63
CA LEU A 201 17.92 1.22 0.57
C LEU A 201 18.16 -0.29 0.74
N GLY A 202 17.53 -0.94 1.72
CA GLY A 202 17.66 -2.37 1.98
C GLY A 202 18.57 -2.68 3.16
N ARG A 203 19.28 -3.81 3.11
CA ARG A 203 20.14 -4.27 4.22
C ARG A 203 21.31 -3.32 4.44
N ILE A 204 21.49 -2.90 5.69
CA ILE A 204 22.67 -2.15 6.13
C ILE A 204 23.81 -3.14 6.33
N VAL A 205 24.90 -2.93 5.60
CA VAL A 205 26.15 -3.68 5.73
C VAL A 205 27.31 -2.70 5.91
N PRO A 206 28.41 -3.10 6.59
CA PRO A 206 29.61 -2.26 6.69
C PRO A 206 30.09 -1.81 5.31
N GLY A 207 30.54 -0.56 5.19
CA GLY A 207 31.07 0.00 3.94
C GLY A 207 30.03 0.41 2.89
N ARG A 208 28.72 0.25 3.14
CA ARG A 208 27.68 0.71 2.20
C ARG A 208 27.62 2.25 2.18
N VAL A 209 28.07 2.84 1.08
CA VAL A 209 27.96 4.28 0.82
C VAL A 209 26.53 4.59 0.37
N ARG A 210 25.88 5.56 1.02
CA ARG A 210 24.59 6.07 0.52
C ARG A 210 24.86 6.81 -0.80
N PRO A 211 24.07 6.57 -1.86
CA PRO A 211 24.12 7.42 -3.04
C PRO A 211 23.97 8.86 -2.59
N ARG A 212 24.94 9.72 -2.92
CA ARG A 212 24.81 11.16 -2.69
C ARG A 212 23.60 11.61 -3.51
N LEU A 213 22.63 12.26 -2.87
CA LEU A 213 21.60 13.01 -3.59
C LEU A 213 22.33 14.11 -4.36
N GLU A 214 22.63 13.82 -5.62
CA GLU A 214 23.11 14.82 -6.57
C GLU A 214 21.99 15.84 -6.67
N HIS A 215 22.22 17.03 -6.10
CA HIS A 215 21.31 18.14 -6.31
C HIS A 215 21.31 18.41 -7.82
N PRO A 216 20.15 18.51 -8.48
CA PRO A 216 20.12 18.94 -9.87
C PRO A 216 20.78 20.32 -9.91
N ASN A 217 21.99 20.38 -10.47
CA ASN A 217 22.72 21.63 -10.62
C ASN A 217 21.91 22.49 -11.61
N PRO A 218 21.32 23.63 -11.17
CA PRO A 218 20.52 24.46 -12.05
C PRO A 218 21.34 25.18 -13.13
N GLU A 219 22.67 25.05 -13.11
CA GLU A 219 23.59 25.72 -14.05
C GLU A 219 23.95 24.93 -15.31
N LYS A 220 23.18 23.90 -15.70
CA LYS A 220 23.31 23.39 -17.08
C LYS A 220 22.66 24.39 -18.05
N VAL A 221 23.43 25.45 -18.35
CA VAL A 221 23.20 26.42 -19.42
C VAL A 221 22.82 25.65 -20.68
N LEU A 222 21.56 25.82 -21.09
CA LEU A 222 21.07 25.38 -22.38
C LEU A 222 21.89 26.11 -23.44
N ALA A 223 22.66 25.36 -24.23
CA ALA A 223 23.30 25.89 -25.42
C ALA A 223 22.21 26.47 -26.32
N GLN A 224 22.35 27.76 -26.68
CA GLN A 224 21.45 28.39 -27.64
C GLN A 224 21.66 27.78 -29.04
N PRO A 225 20.60 27.52 -29.79
CA PRO A 225 20.69 27.05 -31.16
C PRO A 225 21.27 28.15 -32.06
N ARG A 226 22.11 27.73 -33.00
CA ARG A 226 22.63 28.57 -34.09
C ARG A 226 21.58 28.79 -35.17
#